data_AF-A0A453NJI2-F1
#
_entry.id   AF-A0A453NJI2-F1
#
_cell.length_a   1.000
_cell.length_b   1.000
_cell.length_c   1.000
_cell.angle_alpha   90.00
_cell.angle_beta   90.00
_cell.angle_gamma   90.00
#
_symmetry.space_group_name_H-M   'P 1'
#
loop_
_entity.id
_entity.type
_entity.pdbx_description
1 polymer ?
#
loop_
_entity_poly.entity_id
_entity_poly.type
_entity_poly.pdbx_seq_one_letter_code
_entity_poly.pdbx_strand_id
1 'polypeptide(L)'
;AVIASSAAWVEKYRQQIQSLVSKVSDVKHIKWRSSTDILKEEGLDMSEQKEPAPSSYSGTVKVMENGIVYLVSMEGQKTGFYADQRESRHFISTLSKDQRVLDLCCYSGGFALSAAKGGATNVTGIVL
;
A
#
# COMPACT_ATOMS: atom_id res chain seq x y z
N ALA A 1 4.11 -6.83 -7.00
CA ALA A 1 4.88 -5.70 -6.45
C ALA A 1 4.34 -4.39 -7.00
N VAL A 2 4.37 -3.33 -6.19
CA VAL A 2 4.07 -1.96 -6.63
C VAL A 2 5.35 -1.16 -6.50
N ILE A 3 5.79 -0.52 -7.58
CA ILE A 3 6.97 0.34 -7.61
C ILE A 3 6.46 1.77 -7.74
N ALA A 4 6.73 2.59 -6.72
CA ALA A 4 6.51 4.02 -6.76
C ALA A 4 7.79 4.70 -7.26
N SER A 5 7.68 5.46 -8.34
CA SER A 5 8.78 6.16 -9.00
C SER A 5 8.59 7.66 -8.82
N SER A 6 9.53 8.28 -8.10
CA SER A 6 9.51 9.70 -7.78
C SER A 6 10.83 10.40 -8.08
N ALA A 7 11.75 9.74 -8.79
CA ALA A 7 13.07 10.29 -9.11
C ALA A 7 13.40 10.02 -10.58
N ALA A 8 14.06 10.96 -11.24
CA ALA A 8 14.26 10.91 -12.68
C ALA A 8 15.04 9.70 -13.18
N TRP A 9 16.04 9.27 -12.40
CA TRP A 9 16.83 8.09 -12.73
C TRP A 9 15.99 6.80 -12.66
N VAL A 10 14.98 6.73 -11.79
CA VAL A 10 14.11 5.55 -11.65
C VAL A 10 13.28 5.35 -12.92
N GLU A 11 12.76 6.44 -13.50
CA GLU A 11 12.08 6.40 -14.81
C GLU A 11 13.05 6.03 -15.93
N LYS A 12 14.26 6.59 -15.95
CA LYS A 12 15.29 6.29 -16.95
C LYS A 12 15.66 4.80 -16.99
N TYR A 13 15.73 4.14 -15.83
CA TYR A 13 16.10 2.73 -15.70
C TYR A 13 14.91 1.79 -15.49
N ARG A 14 13.68 2.24 -15.82
CA ARG A 14 12.44 1.50 -15.56
C ARG A 14 12.48 0.05 -16.03
N GLN A 15 12.91 -0.21 -17.27
CA GLN A 15 12.95 -1.58 -17.81
C GLN A 15 13.91 -2.49 -17.04
N GLN A 16 15.10 -1.99 -16.70
CA GLN A 16 16.09 -2.73 -15.92
C GLN A 16 15.59 -3.00 -14.51
N ILE A 17 15.02 -1.99 -13.84
CA ILE A 17 14.45 -2.13 -12.49
C ILE A 17 13.33 -3.18 -12.50
N GLN A 18 12.39 -3.11 -13.46
CA GLN A 18 11.33 -4.11 -13.57
C GLN A 18 11.87 -5.52 -13.80
N SER A 19 12.90 -5.68 -14.64
CA SER A 19 13.56 -6.96 -14.90
C SER A 19 14.29 -7.52 -13.68
N LEU A 20 14.90 -6.66 -12.86
CA LEU A 20 15.58 -7.08 -11.63
C LEU A 20 14.57 -7.42 -10.53
N VAL A 21 13.52 -6.61 -10.36
CA VAL A 21 12.45 -6.85 -9.38
C VAL A 21 11.67 -8.12 -9.70
N SER A 22 11.44 -8.45 -10.98
CA SER A 22 10.77 -9.70 -11.35
C SER A 22 11.59 -10.96 -11.02
N LYS A 23 12.91 -10.82 -10.83
CA LYS A 23 13.80 -11.89 -10.37
C LYS A 23 13.81 -12.04 -8.85
N VAL A 24 13.33 -11.04 -8.10
CA VAL A 24 13.12 -11.17 -6.66
C VAL A 24 11.85 -12.00 -6.45
N SER A 25 11.97 -13.06 -5.65
CA SER A 25 10.99 -14.13 -5.35
C SER A 25 9.51 -13.82 -5.64
N ASP A 26 8.85 -14.73 -6.36
CA ASP A 26 7.39 -14.87 -6.54
C ASP A 26 6.59 -13.63 -7.01
N VAL A 27 7.27 -12.62 -7.56
CA VAL A 27 6.59 -11.45 -8.15
C VAL A 27 6.02 -11.78 -9.53
N LYS A 28 4.72 -12.10 -9.58
CA LYS A 28 3.99 -12.38 -10.84
C LYS A 28 3.56 -11.12 -11.60
N HIS A 29 3.32 -10.03 -10.89
CA HIS A 29 2.82 -8.78 -11.44
C HIS A 29 3.56 -7.59 -10.84
N ILE A 30 3.96 -6.64 -11.69
CA ILE A 30 4.58 -5.37 -11.28
C ILE A 30 3.68 -4.24 -11.76
N LYS A 31 3.18 -3.43 -10.81
CA LYS A 31 2.53 -2.16 -11.08
C LYS A 31 3.54 -1.03 -10.92
N TRP A 32 3.74 -0.23 -11.96
CA TRP A 32 4.56 0.97 -11.91
C TRP A 32 3.66 2.18 -11.67
N ARG A 33 4.00 3.02 -10.69
CA ARG A 33 3.26 4.24 -10.34
C ARG A 33 4.23 5.41 -10.31
N SER A 34 4.09 6.32 -11.26
CA SER A 34 4.93 7.51 -11.35
C SER A 34 4.28 8.65 -10.55
N SER A 35 5.04 9.28 -9.68
CA SER A 35 4.65 10.49 -8.97
C SER A 35 4.93 11.70 -9.85
N THR A 36 4.02 11.99 -10.79
CA THR A 36 4.19 13.02 -11.83
C THR A 36 4.54 14.39 -11.27
N ASP A 37 3.93 14.79 -10.15
CA ASP A 37 4.19 16.09 -9.52
C ASP A 37 5.64 16.18 -9.00
N ILE A 38 6.13 15.13 -8.35
CA ILE A 38 7.52 15.07 -7.85
C ILE A 38 8.51 14.97 -9.01
N LEU A 39 8.19 14.20 -10.05
CA LEU A 39 9.03 14.08 -11.24
C LEU A 39 9.16 15.40 -12.00
N LYS A 40 8.13 16.24 -11.98
CA LYS A 40 8.18 17.58 -12.55
C LYS A 40 9.19 18.46 -11.82
N GLU A 41 9.27 18.36 -10.49
CA GLU A 41 10.30 19.04 -9.68
C GLU A 41 11.72 18.54 -10.00
N GLU A 42 11.87 17.27 -10.41
CA GLU A 42 13.12 16.68 -10.90
C GLU A 42 13.45 17.05 -12.37
N GLY A 43 12.65 17.92 -13.00
CA GLY A 43 12.84 18.35 -14.40
C GLY A 43 12.33 17.37 -15.45
N LEU A 44 11.54 16.36 -15.07
CA LEU A 44 10.85 15.45 -15.97
C LEU A 44 9.36 15.79 -16.01
N ASP A 45 8.96 16.59 -17.00
CA ASP A 45 7.55 16.82 -17.27
C ASP A 45 6.95 15.61 -18.02
N MET A 46 6.07 14.90 -17.34
CA MET A 46 5.41 13.69 -17.85
C MET A 46 4.00 13.99 -18.40
N SER A 47 3.61 15.28 -18.52
CA SER A 47 2.27 15.70 -18.96
C SER A 47 1.89 15.23 -20.36
N GLU A 48 2.86 14.99 -21.24
CA GLU A 48 2.61 14.46 -22.60
C GLU A 48 2.55 12.92 -22.66
N GLN A 49 2.95 12.23 -21.60
CA GLN A 49 2.84 10.78 -21.55
C GLN A 49 1.39 10.39 -21.22
N LYS A 50 0.69 9.82 -22.20
CA LYS A 50 -0.57 9.11 -21.93
C LYS A 50 -0.33 8.10 -20.82
N GLU A 51 -1.17 8.13 -19.78
CA GLU A 51 -1.18 7.07 -18.79
C GLU A 51 -1.20 5.73 -19.52
N PRO A 52 -0.26 4.81 -19.21
CA PRO A 52 -0.31 3.50 -19.80
C PRO A 52 -1.69 2.91 -19.53
N ALA A 53 -2.26 2.22 -20.53
CA ALA A 53 -3.56 1.58 -20.39
C ALA A 53 -3.63 0.86 -19.04
N PRO A 54 -4.75 0.98 -18.30
CA PRO A 54 -4.88 0.40 -16.97
C PRO A 54 -4.40 -1.04 -17.01
N SER A 55 -3.48 -1.36 -16.10
CA SER A 55 -2.91 -2.70 -16.02
C SER A 55 -4.04 -3.72 -16.01
N SER A 56 -3.95 -4.77 -16.83
CA SER A 56 -4.95 -5.83 -16.95
C SER A 56 -5.27 -6.55 -15.62
N TYR A 57 -4.48 -6.29 -14.58
CA TYR A 57 -4.73 -6.72 -13.22
C TYR A 57 -5.54 -5.66 -12.46
N SER A 58 -6.86 -5.81 -12.44
CA SER A 58 -7.81 -5.02 -11.64
C SER A 58 -8.21 -5.70 -10.32
N GLY A 59 -7.52 -6.79 -9.94
CA GLY A 59 -7.85 -7.59 -8.77
C GLY A 59 -7.32 -7.03 -7.45
N THR A 60 -7.98 -7.38 -6.35
CA THR A 60 -7.41 -7.22 -5.01
C THR A 60 -6.40 -8.34 -4.74
N VAL A 61 -5.32 -7.99 -4.05
CA VAL A 61 -4.31 -8.93 -3.56
C VAL A 61 -4.57 -9.23 -2.11
N LYS A 62 -4.49 -10.51 -1.73
CA LYS A 62 -4.51 -10.92 -0.33
C LYS A 62 -3.16 -10.64 0.32
N VAL A 63 -3.15 -9.82 1.36
CA VAL A 63 -1.96 -9.57 2.19
C VAL A 63 -2.24 -10.13 3.58
N MET A 64 -1.36 -11.02 4.07
CA MET A 64 -1.43 -11.52 5.44
C MET A 64 -0.44 -10.75 6.30
N GLU A 65 -0.92 -10.14 7.37
CA GLU A 65 -0.08 -9.45 8.36
C GLU A 65 -0.59 -9.78 9.75
N ASN A 66 0.30 -10.23 10.64
CA ASN A 66 -0.02 -10.58 12.02
C ASN A 66 -1.25 -11.51 12.13
N GLY A 67 -1.43 -12.43 11.17
CA GLY A 67 -2.57 -13.34 11.06
C GLY A 67 -3.93 -12.67 10.81
N ILE A 68 -3.94 -11.47 10.21
CA ILE A 68 -5.10 -10.80 9.62
C ILE A 68 -4.91 -10.80 8.10
N VAL A 69 -5.97 -11.07 7.34
CA VAL A 69 -5.94 -11.04 5.88
C VAL A 69 -6.63 -9.78 5.38
N TYR A 70 -5.90 -8.99 4.60
CA TYR A 70 -6.37 -7.77 3.96
C TYR A 70 -6.57 -8.00 2.47
N LEU A 71 -7.61 -7.39 1.90
CA LEU A 71 -7.80 -7.29 0.45
C LEU A 71 -7.32 -5.93 -0.01
N VAL A 72 -6.16 -5.91 -0.67
CA VAL A 72 -5.43 -4.69 -1.03
C VAL A 72 -5.56 -4.44 -2.54
N SER A 73 -6.01 -3.25 -2.92
CA SER A 73 -5.91 -2.79 -4.30
C SER A 73 -4.52 -2.20 -4.56
N MET A 74 -3.86 -2.58 -5.66
CA MET A 74 -2.58 -1.96 -6.05
C MET A 74 -2.73 -0.48 -6.45
N GLU A 75 -3.97 -0.05 -6.73
CA GLU A 75 -4.33 1.35 -7.00
C GLU A 75 -4.69 2.14 -5.73
N GLY A 76 -4.75 1.48 -4.57
CA GLY A 76 -5.07 2.13 -3.30
C GLY A 76 -4.05 3.20 -2.90
N GLN A 77 -4.36 3.93 -1.82
CA GLN A 77 -3.46 4.96 -1.30
C GLN A 77 -2.05 4.42 -1.00
N LYS A 78 -1.06 5.30 -1.02
CA LYS A 78 0.38 4.94 -0.95
C LYS A 78 0.74 4.00 -2.11
N THR A 79 1.00 2.73 -1.82
CA THR A 79 1.27 1.67 -2.80
C THR A 79 0.19 0.58 -2.74
N GLY A 80 -1.01 0.94 -2.27
CA GLY A 80 -2.14 0.06 -2.01
C GLY A 80 -2.36 -0.24 -0.53
N PHE A 81 -1.30 -0.23 0.28
CA PHE A 81 -1.34 -0.57 1.70
C PHE A 81 -0.23 0.16 2.46
N TYR A 82 -0.54 0.62 3.68
CA TYR A 82 0.42 1.27 4.58
C TYR A 82 1.24 0.22 5.32
N ALA A 83 2.27 -0.31 4.64
CA ALA A 83 3.14 -1.35 5.20
C ALA A 83 4.05 -0.83 6.33
N ASP A 84 4.36 0.47 6.32
CA ASP A 84 5.08 1.20 7.37
C ASP A 84 4.37 1.17 8.73
N GLN A 85 3.04 1.08 8.73
CA GLN A 85 2.23 1.02 9.95
C GLN A 85 2.09 -0.40 10.56
N ARG A 86 2.82 -1.39 10.06
CA ARG A 86 2.75 -2.79 10.55
C ARG A 86 3.01 -2.90 12.05
N GLU A 87 4.10 -2.32 12.52
CA GLU A 87 4.50 -2.43 13.93
C GLU A 87 3.54 -1.66 14.83
N SER A 88 3.06 -0.49 14.39
CA SER A 88 2.02 0.28 15.08
C SER A 88 0.74 -0.54 15.23
N ARG A 89 0.30 -1.20 14.16
CA ARG A 89 -0.89 -2.08 14.18
C ARG A 89 -0.69 -3.25 15.15
N HIS A 90 0.48 -3.89 15.12
CA HIS A 90 0.80 -4.95 16.08
C HIS A 90 0.75 -4.43 17.52
N PHE A 91 1.38 -3.29 17.80
CA PHE A 91 1.40 -2.69 19.13
C PHE A 91 -0.01 -2.42 19.66
N ILE A 92 -0.90 -1.85 18.85
CA ILE A 92 -2.30 -1.62 19.24
C ILE A 92 -3.00 -2.93 19.62
N SER A 93 -2.74 -4.04 18.92
CA SER A 93 -3.31 -5.34 19.30
C SER A 93 -2.91 -5.78 20.71
N THR A 94 -1.69 -5.45 21.17
CA THR A 94 -1.21 -5.82 22.52
C THR A 94 -1.87 -5.03 23.64
N LEU A 95 -2.41 -3.84 23.34
CA LEU A 95 -3.05 -2.94 24.30
C LEU A 95 -4.57 -3.07 24.34
N SER A 96 -5.17 -3.76 23.37
CA SER A 96 -6.60 -3.66 23.09
C SER A 96 -7.48 -4.56 23.95
N LYS A 97 -6.90 -5.50 24.71
CA LYS A 97 -7.67 -6.46 25.50
C LYS A 97 -8.63 -5.75 26.46
N ASP A 98 -9.91 -6.12 26.36
CA ASP A 98 -11.01 -5.59 27.16
C ASP A 98 -11.29 -4.08 26.98
N GLN A 99 -10.64 -3.42 26.00
CA GLN A 99 -10.80 -2.00 25.72
C GLN A 99 -11.88 -1.71 24.67
N ARG A 100 -12.37 -0.48 24.67
CA ARG A 100 -13.17 0.10 23.57
C ARG A 100 -12.27 0.98 22.71
N VAL A 101 -12.21 0.74 21.41
CA VAL A 101 -11.28 1.40 20.49
C VAL A 101 -12.03 2.21 19.44
N LEU A 102 -11.56 3.43 19.19
CA LEU A 102 -11.99 4.30 18.09
C LEU A 102 -10.81 4.48 17.12
N ASP A 103 -10.97 3.99 15.89
CA ASP A 103 -10.00 4.12 14.79
C ASP A 103 -10.49 5.22 13.83
N LEU A 104 -9.90 6.42 13.95
CA LEU A 104 -10.20 7.57 13.09
C LEU A 104 -9.30 7.56 11.85
N CYS A 105 -9.86 7.95 10.70
CA CYS A 105 -9.19 7.87 9.40
C CYS A 105 -8.74 6.42 9.11
N CYS A 106 -9.61 5.45 9.40
CA CYS A 106 -9.25 4.04 9.50
C CYS A 106 -8.85 3.39 8.16
N TYR A 107 -9.10 4.07 7.03
CA TYR A 107 -8.86 3.57 5.67
C TYR A 107 -9.49 2.17 5.49
N SER A 108 -8.69 1.13 5.32
CA SER A 108 -9.13 -0.27 5.22
C SER A 108 -9.30 -0.96 6.59
N GLY A 109 -9.36 -0.21 7.69
CA GLY A 109 -9.54 -0.70 9.05
C GLY A 109 -8.32 -1.36 9.66
N GLY A 110 -7.10 -0.94 9.30
CA GLY A 110 -5.87 -1.59 9.72
C GLY A 110 -5.71 -1.70 11.25
N PHE A 111 -5.92 -0.59 11.96
CA PHE A 111 -5.85 -0.54 13.41
C PHE A 111 -7.09 -1.17 14.05
N ALA A 112 -8.27 -0.91 13.51
CA ALA A 112 -9.52 -1.51 13.97
C ALA A 112 -9.47 -3.05 14.00
N LEU A 113 -9.02 -3.67 12.90
CA LEU A 113 -8.88 -5.13 12.82
C LEU A 113 -7.83 -5.66 13.79
N SER A 114 -6.73 -4.92 13.99
CA SER A 114 -5.68 -5.30 14.94
C SER A 114 -6.15 -5.20 16.39
N ALA A 115 -6.94 -4.17 16.72
CA ALA A 115 -7.57 -4.01 18.03
C ALA A 115 -8.59 -5.12 18.31
N ALA A 116 -9.43 -5.44 17.35
CA ALA A 116 -10.39 -6.55 17.46
C ALA A 116 -9.66 -7.89 17.69
N LYS A 117 -8.59 -8.16 16.93
CA LYS A 117 -7.75 -9.35 17.14
C LYS A 117 -7.08 -9.36 18.52
N GLY A 118 -6.74 -8.18 19.05
CA GLY A 118 -6.18 -7.99 20.38
C GLY A 118 -7.16 -8.19 21.54
N GLY A 119 -8.44 -8.44 21.26
CA GLY A 119 -9.46 -8.66 22.29
C GLY A 119 -10.20 -7.40 22.74
N ALA A 120 -10.28 -6.36 21.90
CA ALA A 120 -11.16 -5.22 22.17
C ALA A 120 -12.62 -5.67 22.30
N THR A 121 -13.34 -5.09 23.26
CA THR A 121 -14.77 -5.36 23.49
C THR A 121 -15.66 -4.65 22.49
N ASN A 122 -15.20 -3.53 21.94
CA ASN A 122 -15.87 -2.79 20.87
C ASN A 122 -14.83 -2.02 20.06
N VAL A 123 -14.99 -2.00 18.74
CA VAL A 123 -14.15 -1.24 17.83
C VAL A 123 -15.03 -0.45 16.86
N THR A 124 -14.85 0.86 16.82
CA THR A 124 -15.52 1.75 15.87
C THR A 124 -14.49 2.35 14.93
N GLY A 125 -14.65 2.12 13.62
CA GLY A 125 -13.80 2.72 12.59
C GLY A 125 -14.55 3.83 11.86
N ILE A 126 -13.90 4.98 11.63
CA ILE A 126 -14.44 6.10 10.86
C ILE A 126 -13.48 6.44 9.71
N VAL A 127 -14.01 6.46 8.49
CA VAL A 127 -13.31 6.92 7.28
C VAL A 127 -14.11 8.08 6.69
N LEU A 128 -13.39 9.08 6.16
CA LEU A 128 -13.98 10.24 5.48
C LEU A 128 -14.18 9.95 3.99
#